data_AF-A0A9Q2CY83-F1
#
_entry.id   AF-A0A9Q2CY83-F1
#
_cell.length_a   1.000
_cell.length_b   1.000
_cell.length_c   1.000
_cell.angle_alpha   90.00
_cell.angle_beta   90.00
_cell.angle_gamma   90.00
#
_symmetry.space_group_name_H-M   'P 1'
#
loop_
_entity.id
_entity.type
_entity.pdbx_description
1 polymer ?
#
loop_
_entity_poly.entity_id
_entity_poly.type
_entity_poly.pdbx_seq_one_letter_code
_entity_poly.pdbx_strand_id
1 'polypeptide(L)'
;MRKLTLQEKILKYIKHNKRYNLVLIMVLFVVSIASIYFVYNTFTPDVIESFEEENHRTITYTGNLYLQEYNDIFESENFLTSLNDPLSKNELSFTNVVLDKKVDNKNEQINEIQDNYFTDLTFFNKNVPYVDLVDVERNIGLSLENPNLEDVVEHRIGNRKVSFLSFVDKNSKFISNEVPQINHELEPSFFLPKIQELKKDGDLVIVSVNWGIPNERTVTNRQRELAHALSDAGVDIIIGNNSVVQEIEEYNDTVIFYSLGNLVSNDYISNYKKSLVVQHDIESNQFKVTPVQYTHGALTKNKLNFFEEKTLLKQMPKQTLYKDGEFYFER
;
A
#
# COMPACT_ATOMS: atom_id res chain seq x y z
N MET A 1 60.63 19.34 -49.23
CA MET A 1 60.06 19.15 -47.87
C MET A 1 61.20 18.94 -46.88
N ARG A 2 61.29 19.73 -45.81
CA ARG A 2 62.32 19.62 -44.77
C ARG A 2 62.13 18.31 -43.99
N LYS A 3 63.18 17.46 -43.88
CA LYS A 3 63.13 16.25 -43.04
C LYS A 3 63.16 16.67 -41.57
N LEU A 4 62.18 16.21 -40.80
CA LEU A 4 62.08 16.45 -39.36
C LEU A 4 63.29 15.82 -38.64
N THR A 5 63.84 16.56 -37.69
CA THR A 5 64.88 16.05 -36.78
C THR A 5 64.29 15.00 -35.83
N LEU A 6 65.16 14.20 -35.19
CA LEU A 6 64.71 13.17 -34.25
C LEU A 6 63.86 13.76 -33.10
N GLN A 7 64.27 14.93 -32.59
CA GLN A 7 63.53 15.67 -31.56
C GLN A 7 62.15 16.12 -32.05
N GLU A 8 62.04 16.65 -33.27
CA GLU A 8 60.74 17.08 -33.82
C GLU A 8 59.79 15.90 -34.07
N LYS A 9 60.32 14.74 -34.47
CA LYS A 9 59.52 13.50 -34.60
C LYS A 9 58.99 13.02 -33.25
N ILE A 10 59.84 13.02 -32.22
CA ILE A 10 59.44 12.67 -30.85
C ILE A 10 58.39 13.64 -30.32
N LEU A 11 58.58 14.96 -30.50
CA LEU A 11 57.64 15.98 -30.06
C LEU A 11 56.27 15.83 -30.74
N LYS A 12 56.25 15.54 -32.05
CA LYS A 12 55.02 15.30 -32.82
C LYS A 12 54.29 14.05 -32.33
N TYR A 13 55.02 12.97 -32.03
CA TYR A 13 54.46 11.74 -31.47
C TYR A 13 53.85 11.99 -30.08
N ILE A 14 54.57 12.66 -29.18
CA ILE A 14 54.08 13.04 -27.84
C ILE A 14 52.82 13.91 -27.95
N LYS A 15 52.80 14.90 -28.85
CA LYS A 15 51.65 15.80 -29.04
C LYS A 15 50.43 15.07 -29.62
N HIS A 16 50.65 14.09 -30.50
CA HIS A 16 49.59 13.25 -31.04
C HIS A 16 49.01 12.33 -29.97
N ASN A 17 49.86 11.62 -29.22
CA ASN A 17 49.43 10.78 -28.10
C ASN A 17 48.73 11.59 -27.00
N LYS A 18 49.20 12.81 -26.69
CA LYS A 18 48.54 13.69 -25.73
C LYS A 18 47.13 14.08 -26.18
N ARG A 19 46.92 14.38 -27.46
CA ARG A 19 45.58 14.69 -28.00
C ARG A 19 44.68 13.45 -28.00
N TYR A 20 45.20 12.30 -28.43
CA TYR A 20 44.45 11.04 -28.43
C TYR A 20 44.03 10.62 -27.01
N ASN A 21 44.97 10.70 -26.05
CA ASN A 21 44.68 10.43 -24.64
C ASN A 21 43.68 11.44 -24.06
N LEU A 22 43.75 12.73 -24.43
CA LEU A 22 42.76 13.72 -24.01
C LEU A 22 41.35 13.36 -24.50
N VAL A 23 41.23 12.91 -25.75
CA VAL A 23 39.95 12.47 -26.32
C VAL A 23 39.42 11.24 -25.58
N LEU A 24 40.27 10.23 -25.33
CA LEU A 24 39.89 9.04 -24.55
C LEU A 24 39.45 9.40 -23.13
N ILE A 25 40.16 10.31 -22.46
CA ILE A 25 39.79 10.79 -21.11
C ILE A 25 38.43 11.50 -21.15
N MET A 26 38.18 12.35 -22.16
CA MET A 26 36.87 13.01 -22.30
C MET A 26 35.74 12.01 -22.58
N VAL A 27 35.98 11.00 -23.41
CA VAL A 27 34.98 9.93 -23.66
C VAL A 27 34.69 9.17 -22.36
N LEU A 28 35.73 8.75 -21.62
CA LEU A 28 35.57 8.09 -20.33
C LEU A 28 34.80 8.96 -19.34
N PHE A 29 35.11 10.26 -19.27
CA PHE A 29 34.43 11.20 -18.39
C PHE A 29 32.93 11.34 -18.73
N VAL A 30 32.58 11.45 -20.01
CA VAL A 30 31.18 11.49 -20.46
C VAL A 30 30.46 10.18 -20.13
N VAL A 31 31.11 9.03 -20.35
CA VAL A 31 30.55 7.72 -19.97
C VAL A 31 30.35 7.63 -18.46
N SER A 32 31.30 8.10 -17.65
CA SER A 32 31.15 8.13 -16.18
C SER A 32 29.99 9.02 -15.74
N ILE A 33 29.83 10.21 -16.31
CA ILE A 33 28.69 11.09 -16.02
C ILE A 33 27.38 10.42 -16.43
N ALA A 34 27.32 9.81 -17.63
CA ALA A 34 26.14 9.10 -18.10
C ALA A 34 25.79 7.91 -17.19
N SER A 35 26.78 7.16 -16.70
CA SER A 35 26.59 6.08 -15.74
C SER A 35 26.12 6.60 -14.39
N ILE A 36 26.69 7.71 -13.88
CA ILE A 36 26.23 8.34 -12.63
C ILE A 36 24.78 8.81 -12.76
N TYR A 37 24.44 9.46 -13.88
CA TYR A 37 23.07 9.89 -14.17
C TYR A 37 22.11 8.70 -14.28
N PHE A 38 22.52 7.62 -14.95
CA PHE A 38 21.74 6.40 -15.06
C PHE A 38 21.53 5.73 -13.70
N VAL A 39 22.58 5.61 -12.89
CA VAL A 39 22.50 5.10 -11.52
C VAL A 39 21.56 5.99 -10.69
N TYR A 40 21.76 7.31 -10.70
CA TYR A 40 20.92 8.26 -9.98
C TYR A 40 19.43 8.07 -10.31
N ASN A 41 19.07 8.06 -11.60
CA ASN A 41 17.68 7.87 -12.04
C ASN A 41 17.13 6.45 -11.79
N THR A 42 17.99 5.45 -11.61
CA THR A 42 17.56 4.08 -11.28
C THR A 42 17.29 3.94 -9.77
N PHE A 43 17.92 4.75 -8.94
CA PHE A 43 17.85 4.65 -7.47
C PHE A 43 17.00 5.74 -6.80
N THR A 44 16.55 6.77 -7.51
CA THR A 44 15.51 7.68 -7.01
C THR A 44 14.13 7.03 -7.22
N PRO A 45 13.43 6.60 -6.15
CA PRO A 45 12.09 6.04 -6.30
C PRO A 45 11.13 7.09 -6.87
N ASP A 46 10.20 6.65 -7.73
CA ASP A 46 9.15 7.54 -8.20
C ASP A 46 8.23 7.83 -7.01
N VAL A 47 8.13 9.12 -6.66
CA VAL A 47 7.23 9.60 -5.61
C VAL A 47 5.79 9.31 -6.03
N ILE A 48 4.98 8.88 -5.08
CA ILE A 48 3.54 8.73 -5.27
C ILE A 48 2.94 10.08 -4.89
N GLU A 49 2.22 10.70 -5.81
CA GLU A 49 1.70 12.05 -5.64
C GLU A 49 0.28 12.00 -5.10
N SER A 50 -0.07 12.98 -4.27
CA SER A 50 -1.43 13.25 -3.82
C SER A 50 -2.34 13.75 -4.96
N PHE A 51 -3.61 14.01 -4.68
CA PHE A 51 -4.45 14.78 -5.61
C PHE A 51 -3.85 16.19 -5.82
N GLU A 52 -3.88 16.70 -7.06
CA GLU A 52 -3.17 17.93 -7.46
C GLU A 52 -3.75 19.23 -6.86
N GLU A 53 -4.92 19.23 -6.20
CA GLU A 53 -5.57 20.45 -5.67
C GLU A 53 -5.53 20.57 -4.14
N GLU A 54 -5.32 21.79 -3.64
CA GLU A 54 -5.17 22.12 -2.21
C GLU A 54 -6.44 21.93 -1.35
N ASN A 55 -7.61 21.68 -1.93
CA ASN A 55 -8.89 21.64 -1.22
C ASN A 55 -9.55 20.24 -1.13
N HIS A 56 -8.89 19.18 -1.59
CA HIS A 56 -9.44 17.83 -1.42
C HIS A 56 -9.33 17.37 0.03
N ARG A 57 -10.41 16.81 0.58
CA ARG A 57 -10.40 16.14 1.88
C ARG A 57 -10.22 14.65 1.65
N THR A 58 -8.97 14.20 1.69
CA THR A 58 -8.64 12.85 1.22
C THR A 58 -8.47 11.87 2.36
N ILE A 59 -8.90 10.63 2.14
CA ILE A 59 -8.53 9.47 2.94
C ILE A 59 -7.63 8.57 2.09
N THR A 60 -6.47 8.18 2.62
CA THR A 60 -5.53 7.30 1.92
C THR A 60 -5.61 5.88 2.49
N TYR A 61 -5.93 4.89 1.66
CA TYR A 61 -5.93 3.46 2.00
C TYR A 61 -4.75 2.76 1.35
N THR A 62 -4.11 1.86 2.09
CA THR A 62 -2.99 1.06 1.56
C THR A 62 -3.21 -0.42 1.80
N GLY A 63 -2.52 -1.25 1.01
CA GLY A 63 -2.47 -2.69 1.23
C GLY A 63 -1.72 -3.09 2.50
N ASN A 64 -1.53 -4.40 2.65
CA ASN A 64 -1.08 -4.99 3.90
C ASN A 64 0.37 -4.67 4.22
N LEU A 65 0.62 -4.37 5.49
CA LEU A 65 1.94 -4.13 6.04
C LEU A 65 2.26 -5.24 7.04
N TYR A 66 3.13 -6.17 6.65
CA TYR A 66 3.55 -7.26 7.54
C TYR A 66 4.65 -6.74 8.46
N LEU A 67 4.51 -7.00 9.76
CA LEU A 67 5.62 -6.76 10.67
C LEU A 67 6.79 -7.68 10.31
N GLN A 68 7.99 -7.10 10.32
CA GLN A 68 9.20 -7.78 9.88
C GLN A 68 9.91 -8.40 11.09
N GLU A 69 10.44 -9.61 10.94
CA GLU A 69 11.31 -10.21 11.98
C GLU A 69 12.61 -9.42 12.17
N TYR A 70 13.05 -8.70 11.12
CA TYR A 70 14.25 -7.88 11.12
C TYR A 70 13.90 -6.42 10.76
N ASN A 71 14.41 -5.47 11.54
CA ASN A 71 14.05 -4.04 11.46
C ASN A 71 14.46 -3.31 10.17
N ASP A 72 15.20 -3.96 9.29
CA ASP A 72 15.89 -3.28 8.18
C ASP A 72 14.95 -2.51 7.24
N ILE A 73 13.67 -2.86 7.17
CA ILE A 73 12.72 -2.20 6.27
C ILE A 73 12.18 -0.90 6.88
N PHE A 74 11.68 -0.89 8.12
CA PHE A 74 11.10 0.31 8.73
C PHE A 74 12.17 1.34 9.13
N GLU A 75 13.34 0.89 9.59
CA GLU A 75 14.48 1.77 9.86
C GLU A 75 15.11 2.38 8.60
N SER A 76 14.73 1.91 7.40
CA SER A 76 15.23 2.51 6.18
C SER A 76 14.55 3.86 5.97
N GLU A 77 15.34 4.95 5.97
CA GLU A 77 14.85 6.30 5.69
C GLU A 77 14.06 6.40 4.37
N ASN A 78 14.15 5.41 3.48
CA ASN A 78 13.52 5.40 2.16
C ASN A 78 12.25 4.53 2.06
N PHE A 79 11.82 3.90 3.15
CA PHE A 79 10.80 2.86 3.07
C PHE A 79 9.45 3.39 2.56
N LEU A 80 8.92 4.44 3.20
CA LEU A 80 7.68 5.12 2.81
C LEU A 80 7.89 6.57 2.38
N THR A 81 9.12 7.00 2.07
CA THR A 81 9.34 8.36 1.56
C THR A 81 8.55 8.64 0.29
N SER A 82 8.34 7.62 -0.56
CA SER A 82 7.48 7.74 -1.73
C SER A 82 6.00 7.92 -1.38
N LEU A 83 5.55 7.50 -0.20
CA LEU A 83 4.19 7.77 0.32
C LEU A 83 4.09 9.05 1.14
N ASN A 84 5.19 9.76 1.38
CA ASN A 84 5.15 10.95 2.22
C ASN A 84 4.13 11.98 1.71
N ASP A 85 4.02 12.17 0.39
CA ASP A 85 3.04 13.10 -0.19
C ASP A 85 1.58 12.69 0.07
N PRO A 86 1.10 11.48 -0.29
CA PRO A 86 -0.27 11.05 -0.04
C PRO A 86 -0.58 10.77 1.44
N LEU A 87 0.43 10.59 2.29
CA LEU A 87 0.25 10.39 3.74
C LEU A 87 0.23 11.70 4.53
N SER A 88 1.06 12.68 4.16
CA SER A 88 1.13 13.98 4.88
C SER A 88 0.06 14.99 4.47
N LYS A 89 -0.53 14.84 3.27
CA LYS A 89 -1.56 15.74 2.72
C LYS A 89 -2.98 15.20 2.80
N ASN A 90 -3.19 14.07 3.49
CA ASN A 90 -4.52 13.53 3.71
C ASN A 90 -5.09 13.99 5.05
N GLU A 91 -6.39 13.77 5.23
CA GLU A 91 -7.07 13.96 6.51
C GLU A 91 -6.95 12.71 7.38
N LEU A 92 -7.00 11.52 6.76
CA LEU A 92 -6.79 10.24 7.40
C LEU A 92 -6.03 9.29 6.49
N SER A 93 -5.27 8.38 7.10
CA SER A 93 -4.61 7.27 6.41
C SER A 93 -4.84 5.97 7.13
N PHE A 94 -5.06 4.91 6.35
CA PHE A 94 -5.42 3.59 6.84
C PHE A 94 -4.53 2.50 6.23
N THR A 95 -4.08 1.58 7.07
CA THR A 95 -3.40 0.35 6.62
C THR A 95 -3.77 -0.87 7.45
N ASN A 96 -3.57 -2.03 6.85
CA ASN A 96 -3.77 -3.34 7.47
C ASN A 96 -2.42 -3.89 7.96
N VAL A 97 -2.19 -3.88 9.26
CA VAL A 97 -1.01 -4.48 9.88
C VAL A 97 -1.22 -5.99 10.06
N VAL A 98 -0.30 -6.79 9.54
CA VAL A 98 -0.40 -8.26 9.58
C VAL A 98 0.69 -8.87 10.46
N LEU A 99 0.24 -9.63 11.44
CA LEU A 99 1.06 -10.45 12.34
C LEU A 99 1.07 -11.88 11.83
N ASP A 100 2.09 -12.23 11.05
CA ASP A 100 2.25 -13.57 10.49
C ASP A 100 3.22 -14.45 11.27
N LYS A 101 4.15 -13.85 11.99
CA LYS A 101 5.14 -14.55 12.80
C LYS A 101 5.41 -13.77 14.08
N LYS A 102 6.05 -14.42 15.04
CA LYS A 102 6.51 -13.73 16.24
C LYS A 102 7.57 -12.70 15.85
N VAL A 103 7.33 -11.45 16.24
CA VAL A 103 8.26 -10.33 16.08
C VAL A 103 8.53 -9.75 17.46
N ASP A 104 9.79 -9.77 17.87
CA ASP A 104 10.17 -9.42 19.25
C ASP A 104 9.93 -7.93 19.55
N ASN A 105 10.24 -7.04 18.61
CA ASN A 105 10.04 -5.60 18.75
C ASN A 105 8.76 -5.08 18.06
N LYS A 106 7.75 -5.94 17.91
CA LYS A 106 6.46 -5.61 17.26
C LYS A 106 5.84 -4.29 17.74
N ASN A 107 5.90 -3.99 19.04
CA ASN A 107 5.29 -2.78 19.61
C ASN A 107 6.03 -1.52 19.17
N GLU A 108 7.35 -1.59 19.04
CA GLU A 108 8.16 -0.49 18.51
C GLU A 108 7.81 -0.23 17.04
N GLN A 109 7.75 -1.28 16.21
CA GLN A 109 7.35 -1.15 14.82
C GLN A 109 5.92 -0.59 14.68
N ILE A 110 4.97 -1.06 15.49
CA ILE A 110 3.58 -0.56 15.48
C ILE A 110 3.53 0.94 15.81
N ASN A 111 4.25 1.36 16.86
CA ASN A 111 4.29 2.76 17.25
C ASN A 111 4.96 3.61 16.16
N GLU A 112 6.06 3.13 15.56
CA GLU A 112 6.70 3.82 14.44
C GLU A 112 5.75 4.00 13.26
N ILE A 113 4.96 2.97 12.95
CA ILE A 113 3.97 3.01 11.86
C ILE A 113 2.87 4.04 12.13
N GLN A 114 2.33 4.03 13.35
CA GLN A 114 1.23 4.90 13.76
C GLN A 114 1.67 6.36 13.92
N ASP A 115 2.85 6.58 14.51
CA ASP A 115 3.33 7.93 14.82
C ASP A 115 3.81 8.67 13.56
N ASN A 116 4.31 7.95 12.55
CA ASN A 116 4.98 8.57 11.40
C ASN A 116 4.23 8.42 10.07
N TYR A 117 3.38 7.40 9.91
CA TYR A 117 2.89 7.04 8.57
C TYR A 117 1.37 6.95 8.48
N PHE A 118 0.68 6.39 9.48
CA PHE A 118 -0.75 6.08 9.36
C PHE A 118 -1.55 6.54 10.57
N THR A 119 -2.66 7.22 10.30
CA THR A 119 -3.60 7.69 11.33
C THR A 119 -4.35 6.54 11.99
N ASP A 120 -4.74 5.54 11.18
CA ASP A 120 -5.51 4.38 11.62
C ASP A 120 -4.89 3.07 11.15
N LEU A 121 -4.96 2.08 12.03
CA LEU A 121 -4.44 0.74 11.79
C LEU A 121 -5.52 -0.30 12.08
N THR A 122 -5.64 -1.29 11.22
CA THR A 122 -6.34 -2.54 11.54
C THR A 122 -5.33 -3.67 11.66
N PHE A 123 -5.49 -4.53 12.66
CA PHE A 123 -4.55 -5.60 12.95
C PHE A 123 -5.14 -6.95 12.60
N PHE A 124 -4.39 -7.77 11.86
CA PHE A 124 -4.79 -9.12 11.51
C PHE A 124 -3.75 -10.11 11.96
N ASN A 125 -4.18 -11.11 12.73
CA ASN A 125 -3.32 -12.19 13.16
C ASN A 125 -3.49 -13.42 12.26
N LYS A 126 -2.39 -13.86 11.65
CA LYS A 126 -2.37 -15.05 10.80
C LYS A 126 -1.89 -16.29 11.54
N ASN A 127 -0.80 -16.19 12.31
CA ASN A 127 -0.18 -17.36 12.94
C ASN A 127 0.47 -17.09 14.31
N VAL A 128 0.28 -15.91 14.92
CA VAL A 128 0.88 -15.57 16.23
C VAL A 128 -0.01 -16.09 17.37
N PRO A 129 0.53 -16.81 18.37
CA PRO A 129 -0.27 -17.31 19.48
C PRO A 129 -0.70 -16.18 20.44
N TYR A 130 -1.79 -16.39 21.17
CA TYR A 130 -2.44 -15.37 22.01
C TYR A 130 -1.48 -14.71 23.00
N VAL A 131 -0.61 -15.49 23.64
CA VAL A 131 0.36 -14.99 24.63
C VAL A 131 1.28 -13.90 24.07
N ASP A 132 1.59 -13.97 22.77
CA ASP A 132 2.44 -12.97 22.11
C ASP A 132 1.63 -11.77 21.58
N LEU A 133 0.28 -11.81 21.64
CA LEU A 133 -0.62 -10.73 21.23
C LEU A 133 -1.07 -9.82 22.37
N VAL A 134 -1.10 -10.31 23.60
CA VAL A 134 -1.60 -9.56 24.79
C VAL A 134 -0.96 -8.18 24.90
N ASP A 135 0.34 -8.08 24.62
CA ASP A 135 1.06 -6.81 24.70
C ASP A 135 0.79 -5.88 23.51
N VAL A 136 0.40 -6.43 22.35
CA VAL A 136 -0.07 -5.64 21.20
C VAL A 136 -1.39 -5.01 21.56
N GLU A 137 -2.36 -5.80 22.01
CA GLU A 137 -3.69 -5.35 22.42
C GLU A 137 -3.63 -4.20 23.43
N ARG A 138 -2.84 -4.38 24.49
CA ARG A 138 -2.62 -3.35 25.51
C ARG A 138 -2.00 -2.07 24.95
N ASN A 139 -1.09 -2.20 23.99
CA ASN A 139 -0.41 -1.07 23.38
C ASN A 139 -1.39 -0.25 22.51
N ILE A 140 -2.21 -0.93 21.71
CA ILE A 140 -3.13 -0.29 20.76
C ILE A 140 -4.53 -0.02 21.32
N GLY A 141 -4.78 -0.34 22.59
CA GLY A 141 -6.06 -0.09 23.27
C GLY A 141 -7.21 -1.00 22.82
N LEU A 142 -6.92 -2.14 22.17
CA LEU A 142 -7.93 -3.15 21.82
C LEU A 142 -8.12 -4.12 23.00
N SER A 143 -9.34 -4.67 23.17
CA SER A 143 -9.66 -5.60 24.26
C SER A 143 -10.27 -6.91 23.75
N LEU A 144 -9.52 -8.01 23.79
CA LEU A 144 -10.04 -9.35 23.46
C LEU A 144 -10.87 -10.01 24.57
N GLU A 145 -10.85 -9.50 25.80
CA GLU A 145 -11.59 -10.07 26.93
C GLU A 145 -13.01 -9.52 27.09
N ASN A 146 -13.36 -8.41 26.41
CA ASN A 146 -14.66 -7.75 26.56
C ASN A 146 -15.17 -7.16 25.23
N PRO A 147 -15.92 -7.94 24.41
CA PRO A 147 -16.38 -7.56 23.07
C PRO A 147 -17.44 -6.43 23.02
N ASN A 148 -17.63 -5.68 24.11
CA ASN A 148 -18.59 -4.59 24.23
C ASN A 148 -17.92 -3.21 24.41
N LEU A 149 -16.61 -3.11 24.18
CA LEU A 149 -15.88 -1.83 24.16
C LEU A 149 -15.64 -1.43 22.70
N GLU A 150 -16.58 -0.64 22.17
CA GLU A 150 -16.56 0.12 20.91
C GLU A 150 -15.51 -0.29 19.85
N ASP A 151 -15.81 -1.32 19.07
CA ASP A 151 -15.04 -1.77 17.89
C ASP A 151 -15.18 -0.87 16.65
N VAL A 152 -15.55 0.38 16.87
CA VAL A 152 -15.71 1.39 15.84
C VAL A 152 -14.75 2.52 16.13
N VAL A 153 -13.80 2.73 15.21
CA VAL A 153 -12.92 3.89 15.28
C VAL A 153 -13.60 5.02 14.53
N GLU A 154 -13.93 6.09 15.24
CA GLU A 154 -14.68 7.22 14.69
C GLU A 154 -13.79 8.45 14.54
N HIS A 155 -13.86 9.07 13.38
CA HIS A 155 -13.18 10.31 13.04
C HIS A 155 -14.17 11.34 12.52
N ARG A 156 -13.81 12.61 12.64
CA ARG A 156 -14.57 13.71 12.04
C ARG A 156 -13.69 14.45 11.04
N ILE A 157 -14.05 14.35 9.76
CA ILE A 157 -13.39 15.07 8.68
C ILE A 157 -14.34 16.13 8.16
N GLY A 158 -14.02 17.40 8.42
CA GLY A 158 -14.93 18.50 8.14
C GLY A 158 -16.28 18.30 8.85
N ASN A 159 -17.35 18.19 8.07
CA ASN A 159 -18.71 17.96 8.59
C ASN A 159 -19.14 16.50 8.53
N ARG A 160 -18.31 15.59 8.00
CA ARG A 160 -18.63 14.17 7.92
C ARG A 160 -18.04 13.42 9.10
N LYS A 161 -18.83 12.49 9.65
CA LYS A 161 -18.35 11.48 10.59
C LYS A 161 -17.95 10.25 9.77
N VAL A 162 -16.77 9.71 10.05
CA VAL A 162 -16.20 8.55 9.36
C VAL A 162 -15.99 7.47 10.41
N SER A 163 -16.54 6.28 10.17
CA SER A 163 -16.57 5.20 11.14
C SER A 163 -15.97 3.94 10.52
N PHE A 164 -14.88 3.46 11.12
CA PHE A 164 -14.14 2.28 10.67
C PHE A 164 -14.53 1.07 11.52
N LEU A 165 -14.87 -0.03 10.86
CA LEU A 165 -15.00 -1.35 11.49
C LEU A 165 -14.05 -2.35 10.86
N SER A 166 -13.69 -3.38 11.62
CA SER A 166 -12.84 -4.47 11.15
C SER A 166 -13.45 -5.83 11.48
N PHE A 167 -13.43 -6.74 10.51
CA PHE A 167 -13.94 -8.10 10.65
C PHE A 167 -12.99 -9.16 10.11
N VAL A 168 -13.20 -10.41 10.52
CA VAL A 168 -12.52 -11.59 10.02
C VAL A 168 -13.49 -12.70 9.61
N ASP A 169 -13.26 -13.30 8.44
CA ASP A 169 -14.03 -14.44 7.95
C ASP A 169 -13.49 -15.79 8.50
N LYS A 170 -13.77 -16.09 9.77
CA LYS A 170 -13.38 -17.36 10.45
C LYS A 170 -14.02 -18.61 9.81
N ASN A 171 -15.15 -18.41 9.14
CA ASN A 171 -15.84 -19.48 8.44
C ASN A 171 -15.17 -19.84 7.09
N SER A 172 -14.15 -19.09 6.67
CA SER A 172 -13.28 -19.53 5.58
C SER A 172 -12.40 -20.69 6.05
N LYS A 173 -12.16 -21.67 5.17
CA LYS A 173 -11.21 -22.78 5.45
C LYS A 173 -9.74 -22.33 5.45
N PHE A 174 -9.49 -21.04 5.20
CA PHE A 174 -8.17 -20.48 4.90
C PHE A 174 -7.67 -19.57 6.01
N ILE A 175 -8.56 -19.18 6.93
CA ILE A 175 -8.23 -18.55 8.18
C ILE A 175 -8.28 -19.65 9.25
N SER A 176 -7.18 -19.83 9.98
CA SER A 176 -7.11 -20.85 11.02
C SER A 176 -8.00 -20.46 12.20
N ASN A 177 -8.97 -21.32 12.52
CA ASN A 177 -9.78 -21.20 13.73
C ASN A 177 -9.02 -21.55 15.01
N GLU A 178 -7.81 -22.12 14.87
CA GLU A 178 -6.92 -22.42 15.99
C GLU A 178 -6.05 -21.21 16.37
N VAL A 179 -6.01 -20.19 15.52
CA VAL A 179 -5.26 -18.96 15.76
C VAL A 179 -6.19 -17.88 16.31
N PRO A 180 -5.86 -17.27 17.47
CA PRO A 180 -6.68 -16.21 18.07
C PRO A 180 -6.80 -15.03 17.12
N GLN A 181 -8.00 -14.51 16.94
CA GLN A 181 -8.26 -13.36 16.07
C GLN A 181 -8.43 -12.10 16.90
N ILE A 182 -7.86 -11.00 16.42
CA ILE A 182 -7.93 -9.68 17.07
C ILE A 182 -9.29 -9.01 16.81
N ASN A 183 -9.91 -9.31 15.66
CA ASN A 183 -11.15 -8.68 15.21
C ASN A 183 -12.38 -9.58 15.40
N HIS A 184 -13.55 -8.95 15.32
CA HIS A 184 -14.84 -9.63 15.33
C HIS A 184 -15.01 -10.56 14.14
N GLU A 185 -15.69 -11.66 14.40
CA GLU A 185 -16.13 -12.52 13.32
C GLU A 185 -17.13 -11.79 12.44
N LEU A 186 -17.04 -12.00 11.13
CA LEU A 186 -17.97 -11.44 10.15
C LEU A 186 -19.32 -12.17 10.19
N GLU A 187 -20.01 -12.07 11.32
CA GLU A 187 -21.32 -12.66 11.56
C GLU A 187 -22.44 -11.63 11.33
N PRO A 188 -23.44 -11.92 10.47
CA PRO A 188 -24.52 -10.98 10.17
C PRO A 188 -25.28 -10.47 11.38
N SER A 189 -25.46 -11.31 12.41
CA SER A 189 -26.14 -10.92 13.64
C SER A 189 -25.42 -9.80 14.40
N PHE A 190 -24.10 -9.67 14.21
CA PHE A 190 -23.27 -8.64 14.84
C PHE A 190 -23.16 -7.40 13.94
N PHE A 191 -22.74 -7.56 12.68
CA PHE A 191 -22.42 -6.39 11.85
C PHE A 191 -23.66 -5.63 11.36
N LEU A 192 -24.78 -6.32 11.07
CA LEU A 192 -25.98 -5.68 10.52
C LEU A 192 -26.55 -4.57 11.41
N PRO A 193 -26.87 -4.82 12.70
CA PRO A 193 -27.42 -3.78 13.56
C PRO A 193 -26.44 -2.62 13.77
N LYS A 194 -25.13 -2.92 13.85
CA LYS A 194 -24.12 -1.90 14.09
C LYS A 194 -23.92 -0.97 12.91
N ILE A 195 -23.79 -1.52 11.70
CA ILE A 195 -23.67 -0.71 10.48
C ILE A 195 -24.94 0.14 10.28
N GLN A 196 -26.12 -0.44 10.51
CA GLN A 196 -27.38 0.30 10.39
C GLN A 196 -27.52 1.43 11.42
N GLU A 197 -26.95 1.29 12.62
CA GLU A 197 -26.88 2.36 13.62
C GLU A 197 -25.99 3.51 13.10
N LEU A 198 -24.76 3.21 12.69
CA LEU A 198 -23.81 4.22 12.19
C LEU A 198 -24.37 4.95 10.96
N LYS A 199 -25.03 4.23 10.05
CA LYS A 199 -25.66 4.84 8.87
C LYS A 199 -26.85 5.73 9.21
N LYS A 200 -27.60 5.46 10.28
CA LYS A 200 -28.67 6.36 10.76
C LYS A 200 -28.11 7.67 11.29
N ASP A 201 -26.91 7.64 11.88
CA ASP A 201 -26.22 8.82 12.39
C ASP A 201 -25.55 9.65 11.28
N GLY A 202 -25.59 9.15 10.03
CA GLY A 202 -25.09 9.84 8.85
C GLY A 202 -23.60 9.60 8.58
N ASP A 203 -23.03 8.54 9.16
CA ASP A 203 -21.61 8.23 9.03
C ASP A 203 -21.26 7.72 7.62
N LEU A 204 -20.05 8.07 7.18
CA LEU A 204 -19.32 7.33 6.15
C LEU A 204 -18.75 6.07 6.80
N VAL A 205 -19.29 4.91 6.47
CA VAL A 205 -18.92 3.63 7.09
C VAL A 205 -17.92 2.92 6.20
N ILE A 206 -16.74 2.66 6.73
CA ILE A 206 -15.64 1.97 6.08
C ILE A 206 -15.40 0.67 6.83
N VAL A 207 -15.32 -0.44 6.09
CA VAL A 207 -15.13 -1.76 6.70
C VAL A 207 -13.89 -2.43 6.13
N SER A 208 -12.95 -2.80 7.01
CA SER A 208 -11.83 -3.68 6.68
C SER A 208 -12.20 -5.13 6.94
N VAL A 209 -11.87 -6.04 6.02
CA VAL A 209 -12.19 -7.47 6.18
C VAL A 209 -11.02 -8.35 5.85
N ASN A 210 -10.61 -9.22 6.79
CA ASN A 210 -9.67 -10.28 6.50
C ASN A 210 -10.38 -11.53 5.98
N TRP A 211 -10.11 -11.86 4.71
CA TRP A 211 -10.78 -12.92 3.98
C TRP A 211 -9.97 -13.42 2.77
N GLY A 212 -10.56 -14.34 2.03
CA GLY A 212 -10.00 -14.80 0.76
C GLY A 212 -8.95 -15.89 0.94
N ILE A 213 -8.45 -16.35 -0.20
CA ILE A 213 -7.49 -17.44 -0.27
C ILE A 213 -6.13 -16.82 -0.54
N PRO A 214 -5.09 -17.12 0.27
CA PRO A 214 -3.75 -16.62 0.00
C PRO A 214 -3.33 -16.91 -1.44
N ASN A 215 -2.87 -15.87 -2.13
CA ASN A 215 -2.35 -15.87 -3.50
C ASN A 215 -3.39 -16.05 -4.61
N GLU A 216 -4.67 -16.17 -4.26
CA GLU A 216 -5.74 -16.24 -5.25
C GLU A 216 -6.00 -14.85 -5.83
N ARG A 217 -5.81 -14.72 -7.15
CA ARG A 217 -6.00 -13.46 -7.88
C ARG A 217 -7.46 -13.18 -8.21
N THR A 218 -8.29 -14.21 -8.15
CA THR A 218 -9.72 -14.13 -8.48
C THR A 218 -10.54 -13.96 -7.22
N VAL A 219 -11.50 -13.04 -7.23
CA VAL A 219 -12.44 -12.89 -6.11
C VAL A 219 -13.29 -14.16 -5.98
N THR A 220 -13.25 -14.77 -4.81
CA THR A 220 -14.06 -15.96 -4.52
C THR A 220 -15.54 -15.62 -4.39
N ASN A 221 -16.43 -16.58 -4.62
CA ASN A 221 -17.87 -16.38 -4.41
C ASN A 221 -18.19 -15.98 -2.97
N ARG A 222 -17.50 -16.57 -1.99
CA ARG A 222 -17.69 -16.22 -0.57
C ARG A 222 -17.32 -14.77 -0.27
N GLN A 223 -16.18 -14.29 -0.79
CA GLN A 223 -15.80 -12.88 -0.65
C GLN A 223 -16.89 -11.98 -1.24
N ARG A 224 -17.40 -12.30 -2.43
CA ARG A 224 -18.45 -11.51 -3.09
C ARG A 224 -19.77 -11.52 -2.31
N GLU A 225 -20.22 -12.68 -1.86
CA GLU A 225 -21.44 -12.81 -1.05
C GLU A 225 -21.35 -11.99 0.25
N LEU A 226 -20.21 -12.04 0.94
CA LEU A 226 -19.98 -11.28 2.17
C LEU A 226 -19.87 -9.77 1.91
N ALA A 227 -19.17 -9.37 0.84
CA ALA A 227 -19.04 -7.96 0.47
C ALA A 227 -20.39 -7.35 0.04
N HIS A 228 -21.19 -8.10 -0.72
CA HIS A 228 -22.54 -7.69 -1.09
C HIS A 228 -23.46 -7.61 0.14
N ALA A 229 -23.35 -8.53 1.09
CA ALA A 229 -24.11 -8.45 2.35
C ALA A 229 -23.74 -7.22 3.21
N LEU A 230 -22.45 -6.86 3.28
CA LEU A 230 -21.98 -5.63 3.93
C LEU A 230 -22.47 -4.37 3.19
N SER A 231 -22.40 -4.37 1.86
CA SER A 231 -22.96 -3.30 1.03
C SER A 231 -24.46 -3.13 1.28
N ASP A 232 -25.23 -4.22 1.29
CA ASP A 232 -26.67 -4.20 1.52
C ASP A 232 -27.02 -3.74 2.96
N ALA A 233 -26.08 -3.86 3.91
CA ALA A 233 -26.20 -3.30 5.25
C ALA A 233 -26.01 -1.77 5.29
N GLY A 234 -25.41 -1.19 4.25
CA GLY A 234 -25.19 0.24 4.08
C GLY A 234 -23.73 0.70 4.21
N VAL A 235 -22.75 -0.21 4.17
CA VAL A 235 -21.32 0.16 4.15
C VAL A 235 -21.00 0.98 2.89
N ASP A 236 -20.20 2.03 2.98
CA ASP A 236 -19.84 2.85 1.81
C ASP A 236 -18.58 2.34 1.10
N ILE A 237 -17.59 1.86 1.88
CA ILE A 237 -16.31 1.36 1.36
C ILE A 237 -15.92 0.08 2.09
N ILE A 238 -15.52 -0.94 1.32
CA ILE A 238 -15.01 -2.20 1.84
C ILE A 238 -13.56 -2.39 1.40
N ILE A 239 -12.67 -2.67 2.36
CA ILE A 239 -11.24 -2.89 2.14
C ILE A 239 -10.89 -4.30 2.58
N GLY A 240 -10.80 -5.21 1.62
CA GLY A 240 -10.39 -6.59 1.88
C GLY A 240 -8.89 -6.73 2.08
N ASN A 241 -8.50 -7.70 2.91
CA ASN A 241 -7.13 -8.12 3.12
C ASN A 241 -6.91 -9.51 2.52
N ASN A 242 -6.17 -9.57 1.41
CA ASN A 242 -5.59 -10.80 0.87
C ASN A 242 -4.14 -10.50 0.38
N SER A 243 -3.34 -11.53 0.08
CA SER A 243 -1.92 -11.36 -0.24
C SER A 243 -1.63 -10.77 -1.63
N VAL A 244 -2.64 -10.63 -2.50
CA VAL A 244 -2.50 -10.13 -3.88
C VAL A 244 -3.58 -9.11 -4.23
N VAL A 245 -3.30 -8.22 -5.17
CA VAL A 245 -4.30 -7.29 -5.71
C VAL A 245 -5.43 -8.06 -6.36
N GLN A 246 -6.66 -7.73 -5.99
CA GLN A 246 -7.89 -8.28 -6.57
C GLN A 246 -8.74 -7.16 -7.19
N GLU A 247 -9.87 -7.56 -7.77
CA GLU A 247 -10.86 -6.67 -8.38
C GLU A 247 -11.36 -5.59 -7.40
N ILE A 248 -11.70 -4.44 -7.97
CA ILE A 248 -12.42 -3.35 -7.34
C ILE A 248 -13.80 -3.30 -8.00
N GLU A 249 -14.83 -3.52 -7.22
CA GLU A 249 -16.21 -3.60 -7.67
C GLU A 249 -17.02 -2.42 -7.11
N GLU A 250 -17.81 -1.78 -7.95
CA GLU A 250 -18.93 -0.95 -7.51
C GLU A 250 -20.19 -1.81 -7.48
N TYR A 251 -20.76 -1.98 -6.29
CA TYR A 251 -22.00 -2.71 -6.09
C TYR A 251 -22.93 -1.87 -5.23
N ASN A 252 -24.11 -1.55 -5.77
CA ASN A 252 -25.02 -0.55 -5.20
C ASN A 252 -24.27 0.76 -4.88
N ASP A 253 -24.43 1.28 -3.67
CA ASP A 253 -23.76 2.48 -3.17
C ASP A 253 -22.50 2.11 -2.37
N THR A 254 -21.72 1.12 -2.82
CA THR A 254 -20.51 0.64 -2.14
C THR A 254 -19.34 0.47 -3.11
N VAL A 255 -18.17 0.97 -2.74
CA VAL A 255 -16.90 0.64 -3.43
C VAL A 255 -16.20 -0.49 -2.68
N ILE A 256 -16.01 -1.62 -3.35
CA ILE A 256 -15.47 -2.85 -2.78
C ILE A 256 -14.07 -3.08 -3.33
N PHE A 257 -13.05 -2.81 -2.53
CA PHE A 257 -11.68 -3.20 -2.81
C PHE A 257 -11.45 -4.61 -2.25
N TYR A 258 -11.60 -5.66 -3.05
CA TYR A 258 -11.52 -7.04 -2.51
C TYR A 258 -10.15 -7.39 -1.92
N SER A 259 -9.09 -6.77 -2.46
CA SER A 259 -7.77 -6.77 -1.88
C SER A 259 -6.87 -5.74 -2.54
N LEU A 260 -6.22 -4.89 -1.73
CA LEU A 260 -5.20 -3.95 -2.20
C LEU A 260 -3.83 -4.61 -2.36
N GLY A 261 -3.67 -5.88 -1.95
CA GLY A 261 -2.39 -6.61 -1.99
C GLY A 261 -1.47 -6.28 -0.82
N ASN A 262 -0.23 -6.75 -0.89
CA ASN A 262 0.77 -6.52 0.16
C ASN A 262 1.62 -5.30 -0.18
N LEU A 263 1.51 -4.25 0.65
CA LEU A 263 2.43 -3.11 0.62
C LEU A 263 3.84 -3.56 1.04
N VAL A 264 3.91 -4.36 2.11
CA VAL A 264 5.12 -5.04 2.60
C VAL A 264 4.79 -6.47 2.97
N SER A 265 5.67 -7.41 2.63
CA SER A 265 5.51 -8.80 3.04
C SER A 265 6.85 -9.44 3.38
N ASN A 266 6.83 -10.42 4.30
CA ASN A 266 7.97 -11.26 4.64
C ASN A 266 8.39 -12.21 3.49
N ASP A 267 7.60 -12.32 2.42
CA ASP A 267 7.88 -13.18 1.28
C ASP A 267 8.81 -12.51 0.27
N TYR A 268 10.10 -12.85 0.34
CA TYR A 268 11.15 -12.23 -0.49
C TYR A 268 11.09 -12.61 -1.98
N ILE A 269 10.41 -13.69 -2.37
CA ILE A 269 10.63 -14.42 -3.64
C ILE A 269 9.56 -14.20 -4.72
N SER A 270 8.43 -13.54 -4.44
CA SER A 270 7.27 -13.62 -5.34
C SER A 270 6.88 -12.29 -6.02
N ASN A 271 6.03 -12.41 -7.03
CA ASN A 271 5.24 -11.34 -7.63
C ASN A 271 4.26 -10.64 -6.63
N TYR A 272 4.40 -10.87 -5.31
CA TYR A 272 3.56 -10.31 -4.24
C TYR A 272 4.10 -8.97 -3.71
N LYS A 273 5.09 -8.37 -4.37
CA LYS A 273 5.57 -7.01 -4.08
C LYS A 273 4.74 -5.93 -4.77
N LYS A 274 3.52 -6.24 -5.21
CA LYS A 274 2.63 -5.28 -5.86
C LYS A 274 1.45 -5.02 -4.94
N SER A 275 1.15 -3.75 -4.77
CA SER A 275 0.04 -3.26 -3.97
C SER A 275 -0.64 -2.11 -4.70
N LEU A 276 -1.74 -1.65 -4.12
CA LEU A 276 -2.43 -0.43 -4.50
C LEU A 276 -2.40 0.55 -3.33
N VAL A 277 -2.14 1.81 -3.65
CA VAL A 277 -2.41 2.95 -2.77
C VAL A 277 -3.61 3.67 -3.34
N VAL A 278 -4.65 3.83 -2.53
CA VAL A 278 -5.91 4.44 -2.94
C VAL A 278 -6.09 5.73 -2.18
N GLN A 279 -6.34 6.82 -2.87
CA GLN A 279 -6.80 8.06 -2.26
C GLN A 279 -8.25 8.28 -2.63
N HIS A 280 -9.07 8.58 -1.64
CA HIS A 280 -10.49 8.87 -1.79
C HIS A 280 -10.75 10.30 -1.35
N ASP A 281 -11.19 11.15 -2.26
CA ASP A 281 -11.72 12.46 -1.91
C ASP A 281 -13.17 12.31 -1.45
N ILE A 282 -13.41 12.57 -0.18
CA ILE A 282 -14.71 12.34 0.46
C ILE A 282 -15.78 13.35 0.03
N GLU A 283 -15.38 14.48 -0.56
CA GLU A 283 -16.32 15.51 -1.01
C GLU A 283 -16.82 15.22 -2.43
N SER A 284 -15.92 14.86 -3.34
CA SER A 284 -16.26 14.52 -4.73
C SER A 284 -16.62 13.05 -4.94
N ASN A 285 -16.34 12.17 -3.96
CA ASN A 285 -16.36 10.71 -4.13
C ASN A 285 -15.47 10.19 -5.27
N GLN A 286 -14.40 10.93 -5.59
CA GLN A 286 -13.42 10.50 -6.56
C GLN A 286 -12.35 9.62 -5.89
N PHE A 287 -11.96 8.56 -6.59
CA PHE A 287 -10.91 7.64 -6.19
C PHE A 287 -9.74 7.73 -7.16
N LYS A 288 -8.54 7.91 -6.61
CA LYS A 288 -7.25 7.79 -7.30
C LYS A 288 -6.57 6.51 -6.82
N VAL A 289 -6.34 5.57 -7.73
CA VAL A 289 -5.68 4.30 -7.44
C VAL A 289 -4.30 4.28 -8.10
N THR A 290 -3.27 4.22 -7.27
CA THR A 290 -1.87 4.17 -7.69
C THR A 290 -1.31 2.77 -7.49
N PRO A 291 -0.95 2.05 -8.56
CA PRO A 291 -0.22 0.80 -8.47
C PRO A 291 1.19 1.07 -7.92
N VAL A 292 1.58 0.32 -6.89
CA VAL A 292 2.88 0.47 -6.25
C VAL A 292 3.60 -0.87 -6.16
N GLN A 293 4.92 -0.80 -6.04
CA GLN A 293 5.73 -1.97 -5.79
C GLN A 293 6.91 -1.68 -4.87
N TYR A 294 7.31 -2.69 -4.10
CA TYR A 294 8.52 -2.62 -3.29
C TYR A 294 9.74 -3.08 -4.09
N THR A 295 10.69 -2.19 -4.32
CA THR A 295 11.92 -2.47 -5.07
C THR A 295 13.14 -1.82 -4.41
N HIS A 296 14.21 -2.59 -4.20
CA HIS A 296 15.51 -2.09 -3.72
C HIS A 296 15.46 -1.29 -2.40
N GLY A 297 14.60 -1.65 -1.46
CA GLY A 297 14.53 -0.97 -0.16
C GLY A 297 13.51 0.17 -0.09
N ALA A 298 12.84 0.49 -1.20
CA ALA A 298 11.85 1.57 -1.25
C ALA A 298 10.57 1.11 -1.93
N LEU A 299 9.43 1.62 -1.45
CA LEU A 299 8.20 1.58 -2.22
C LEU A 299 8.30 2.60 -3.37
N THR A 300 7.79 2.27 -4.55
CA THR A 300 7.75 3.17 -5.71
C THR A 300 6.48 2.93 -6.51
N LYS A 301 6.08 3.93 -7.31
CA LYS A 301 5.05 3.73 -8.35
C LYS A 301 5.46 2.58 -9.28
N ASN A 302 4.52 1.68 -9.56
CA ASN A 302 4.76 0.52 -10.40
C ASN A 302 4.55 0.88 -11.87
N LYS A 303 5.63 0.86 -12.66
CA LYS A 303 5.60 1.10 -14.12
C LYS A 303 5.02 -0.11 -14.84
N LEU A 304 3.69 -0.14 -14.95
CA LEU A 304 2.95 -1.21 -15.60
C LEU A 304 3.33 -1.34 -17.08
N ASN A 305 3.55 -2.56 -17.55
CA ASN A 305 3.58 -2.81 -18.98
C ASN A 305 2.15 -2.89 -19.56
N PHE A 306 2.03 -2.83 -20.89
CA PHE A 306 0.74 -2.83 -21.59
C PHE A 306 -0.23 -3.95 -21.16
N PHE A 307 0.26 -5.15 -20.89
CA PHE A 307 -0.59 -6.28 -20.47
C PHE A 307 -1.04 -6.13 -19.02
N GLU A 308 -0.17 -5.65 -18.15
CA GLU A 308 -0.48 -5.39 -16.75
C GLU A 308 -1.50 -4.26 -16.62
N GLU A 309 -1.31 -3.17 -17.36
CA GLU A 309 -2.26 -2.07 -17.47
C GLU A 309 -3.64 -2.58 -17.89
N LYS A 310 -3.73 -3.34 -18.99
CA LYS A 310 -5.01 -3.89 -19.45
C LYS A 310 -5.63 -4.90 -18.48
N THR A 311 -4.81 -5.63 -17.73
CA THR A 311 -5.31 -6.58 -16.74
C THR A 311 -5.88 -5.85 -15.54
N LEU A 312 -5.16 -4.86 -15.02
CA LEU A 312 -5.58 -4.08 -13.88
C LEU A 312 -6.78 -3.19 -14.23
N LEU A 313 -6.82 -2.58 -15.43
CA LEU A 313 -7.98 -1.80 -15.88
C LEU A 313 -9.27 -2.64 -15.94
N LYS A 314 -9.18 -3.94 -16.26
CA LYS A 314 -10.34 -4.86 -16.23
C LYS A 314 -10.79 -5.21 -14.82
N GLN A 315 -9.92 -5.01 -13.84
CA GLN A 315 -10.18 -5.20 -12.41
C GLN A 315 -10.70 -3.91 -11.75
N MET A 316 -10.82 -2.80 -12.49
CA MET A 316 -11.34 -1.53 -11.97
C MET A 316 -12.84 -1.38 -12.29
N PRO A 317 -13.56 -0.48 -11.60
CA PRO A 317 -14.94 -0.17 -11.93
C PRO A 317 -15.12 0.31 -13.37
N LYS A 318 -16.36 0.27 -13.84
CA LYS A 318 -16.69 0.77 -15.19
C LYS A 318 -16.40 2.27 -15.26
N GLN A 319 -16.03 2.76 -16.45
CA GLN A 319 -15.70 4.18 -16.69
C GLN A 319 -14.43 4.69 -16.00
N THR A 320 -13.62 3.80 -15.42
CA THR A 320 -12.29 4.15 -14.91
C THR A 320 -11.41 4.77 -16.00
N LEU A 321 -10.88 5.95 -15.73
CA LEU A 321 -9.87 6.63 -16.54
C LEU A 321 -8.48 6.17 -16.10
N TYR A 322 -7.65 5.77 -17.06
CA TYR A 322 -6.22 5.54 -16.83
C TYR A 322 -5.42 6.71 -17.38
N LYS A 323 -4.61 7.35 -16.52
CA LYS A 323 -3.78 8.50 -16.87
C LYS A 323 -2.48 8.44 -16.07
N ASP A 324 -1.35 8.62 -16.75
CA ASP A 324 -0.02 8.73 -16.14
C ASP A 324 0.35 7.60 -15.16
N GLY A 325 -0.09 6.37 -15.44
CA GLY A 325 0.20 5.21 -14.58
C GLY A 325 -0.76 5.02 -13.40
N GLU A 326 -1.84 5.79 -13.34
CA GLU A 326 -2.84 5.80 -12.27
C GLU A 326 -4.24 5.62 -12.82
N PHE A 327 -5.15 5.17 -11.95
CA PHE A 327 -6.55 4.93 -12.29
C PHE A 327 -7.44 5.86 -11.50
N TYR A 328 -8.44 6.43 -12.16
CA TYR A 328 -9.35 7.41 -11.60
C TYR A 328 -10.78 7.00 -11.90
N PHE A 329 -11.64 6.99 -10.88
CA PHE A 329 -13.07 6.76 -11.04
C PHE A 329 -13.86 7.53 -9.99
N GLU A 330 -15.15 7.73 -10.24
CA GLU A 330 -16.06 8.51 -9.39
C GLU A 330 -17.29 7.66 -9.07
N ARG A 331 -17.87 7.88 -7.89
CA ARG A 331 -19.11 7.23 -7.46
C ARG A 331 -20.23 8.21 -7.15
#